data_AF-A0A1V0P462-F1
#
_entry.id   AF-A0A1V0P462-F1
#
_cell.length_a   1.000
_cell.length_b   1.000
_cell.length_c   1.000
_cell.angle_alpha   90.00
_cell.angle_beta   90.00
_cell.angle_gamma   90.00
#
_symmetry.space_group_name_H-M   'P 1'
#
loop_
_entity.id
_entity.type
_entity.pdbx_description
1 polymer ?
#
loop_
_entity_poly.entity_id
_entity_poly.type
_entity_poly.pdbx_seq_one_letter_code
_entity_poly.pdbx_strand_id
1 'polypeptide(L)' 'MVNKPGEKPAGGTYKQVGPRGGKTTHAPIHHKPGKPLPPTEKPGQGWKKV' A
#
# COMPACT_ATOMS: atom_id res chain seq x y z
N MET A 1 5.94 -6.55 -5.93
CA MET A 1 6.23 -6.56 -4.48
C MET A 1 5.06 -5.95 -3.75
N VAL A 2 4.64 -6.53 -2.61
CA VAL A 2 3.58 -5.97 -1.75
C VAL A 2 4.25 -5.49 -0.47
N ASN A 3 4.08 -4.20 -0.17
CA ASN A 3 4.59 -3.54 1.01
C ASN A 3 3.55 -3.61 2.14
N LYS A 4 4.01 -3.77 3.38
CA LYS A 4 3.12 -3.75 4.54
C LYS A 4 2.82 -2.30 4.97
N PRO A 5 1.68 -2.05 5.61
CA PRO A 5 1.48 -0.79 6.34
C PRO A 5 2.65 -0.52 7.31
N GLY A 6 3.06 0.74 7.42
CA GLY A 6 4.18 1.14 8.27
C GLY A 6 5.57 1.03 7.61
N GLU A 7 5.71 0.32 6.49
CA GLU A 7 6.97 0.33 5.73
C GLU A 7 7.22 1.70 5.09
N LYS A 8 8.50 2.05 4.90
CA LYS A 8 8.93 3.32 4.30
C LYS A 8 9.56 3.09 2.92
N PRO A 9 8.79 2.66 1.91
CA PRO A 9 9.35 2.44 0.59
C PRO A 9 9.70 3.77 -0.10
N ALA A 10 10.36 3.68 -1.25
CA ALA A 10 10.59 4.83 -2.11
C ALA A 10 9.26 5.47 -2.55
N GLY A 11 9.27 6.78 -2.80
CA GLY A 11 8.08 7.50 -3.22
C GLY A 11 7.43 6.94 -4.48
N GLY A 12 6.12 7.18 -4.61
CA GLY A 12 5.35 6.77 -5.78
C GLY A 12 3.89 6.54 -5.48
N THR A 13 3.19 5.97 -6.46
CA THR A 13 1.77 5.64 -6.33
C THR A 13 1.61 4.21 -5.85
N TYR A 14 0.80 4.01 -4.82
CA TYR A 14 0.54 2.72 -4.20
C TYR A 14 -0.95 2.43 -4.20
N LYS A 15 -1.33 1.21 -4.57
CA LYS A 15 -2.70 0.73 -4.49
C LYS A 15 -2.83 -0.35 -3.44
N GLN A 16 -3.90 -0.30 -2.66
CA GLN A 16 -4.18 -1.32 -1.66
C GLN A 16 -4.55 -2.65 -2.33
N VAL A 17 -3.96 -3.74 -1.85
CA VAL A 17 -4.18 -5.10 -2.34
C VAL A 17 -4.45 -6.07 -1.19
N GLY A 18 -5.23 -7.11 -1.49
CA GLY A 18 -5.56 -8.19 -0.56
C GLY A 18 -4.35 -8.96 -0.04
N PRO A 19 -4.51 -9.75 1.04
CA PRO A 19 -3.47 -10.63 1.59
C PRO A 19 -2.87 -11.60 0.56
N ARG A 20 -3.66 -11.95 -0.48
CA ARG A 20 -3.24 -12.82 -1.59
C ARG A 20 -3.02 -12.06 -2.90
N GLY A 21 -2.82 -10.73 -2.85
CA GLY A 21 -2.64 -9.89 -4.03
C GLY A 21 -3.92 -9.58 -4.81
N GLY A 22 -5.09 -9.83 -4.22
CA GLY A 22 -6.39 -9.49 -4.81
C GLY A 22 -6.59 -7.99 -4.99
N LYS A 23 -7.38 -7.59 -5.99
CA LYS A 23 -7.72 -6.19 -6.24
C LYS A 23 -8.67 -5.68 -5.16
N THR A 24 -8.40 -4.47 -4.68
CA THR A 24 -9.39 -3.71 -3.88
C THR A 24 -9.99 -2.59 -4.74
N THR A 25 -11.16 -2.11 -4.35
CA THR A 25 -11.86 -0.99 -4.98
C THR A 25 -11.32 0.38 -4.54
N HIS A 26 -10.34 0.42 -3.65
CA HIS A 26 -9.78 1.68 -3.15
C HIS A 26 -8.95 2.41 -4.20
N ALA A 27 -9.03 3.73 -4.14
CA ALA A 27 -8.19 4.63 -4.92
C ALA A 27 -6.71 4.43 -4.55
N PRO A 28 -5.79 4.51 -5.54
CA PRO A 28 -4.37 4.57 -5.26
C PRO A 28 -4.03 5.82 -4.43
N ILE A 29 -3.05 5.71 -3.54
CA ILE A 29 -2.49 6.82 -2.78
C ILE A 29 -1.16 7.26 -3.38
N HIS A 30 -0.88 8.55 -3.29
CA HIS A 30 0.45 9.07 -3.58
C HIS A 30 1.27 9.11 -2.28
N HIS A 31 2.34 8.33 -2.23
CA HIS A 31 3.22 8.20 -1.08
C HIS A 31 4.48 9.04 -1.26
N LYS A 32 4.83 9.81 -0.22
CA LYS A 32 6.07 10.59 -0.17
C LYS A 32 7.19 9.74 0.45
N PRO A 33 8.41 9.75 -0.14
CA PRO A 33 9.53 9.01 0.39
C PRO A 33 9.87 9.42 1.84
N GLY A 34 10.38 8.48 2.62
CA GLY A 34 10.76 8.70 4.03
C GLY A 34 9.60 8.65 5.02
N LYS A 35 8.34 8.66 4.55
CA LYS A 35 7.16 8.47 5.41
C LYS A 35 6.73 7.01 5.46
N PRO A 36 6.15 6.52 6.56
CA PRO A 36 5.54 5.20 6.58
C PRO A 36 4.29 5.17 5.69
N LEU A 37 4.04 4.03 5.02
CA LEU A 37 2.78 3.77 4.35
C LEU A 37 1.65 3.77 5.39
N PRO A 38 0.48 4.38 5.06
CA PRO A 38 -0.63 4.44 5.99
C PRO A 38 -1.21 3.04 6.29
N PRO A 39 -1.96 2.90 7.39
CA PRO A 39 -2.74 1.69 7.62
C PRO A 39 -3.67 1.41 6.44
N THR A 40 -3.84 0.13 6.13
CA THR A 40 -4.84 -0.33 5.19
C THR A 40 -6.19 -0.42 5.87
N GLU A 41 -7.28 -0.26 5.11
CA GLU A 41 -8.64 -0.28 5.66
C GLU A 41 -8.99 -1.60 6.39
N LYS A 42 -8.48 -2.74 5.90
CA LYS A 42 -8.71 -4.05 6.51
C LYS A 42 -7.39 -4.70 6.95
N PRO A 43 -7.40 -5.48 8.05
CA PRO A 43 -6.24 -6.27 8.45
C PRO A 43 -5.81 -7.26 7.37
N GLY A 44 -4.50 -7.50 7.27
CA GLY A 44 -3.92 -8.45 6.29
C GLY A 44 -3.83 -7.92 4.85
N GLN A 45 -4.27 -6.69 4.59
CA GLN A 45 -4.05 -6.02 3.31
C GLN A 45 -2.62 -5.45 3.24
N GLY A 46 -2.19 -5.13 2.02
CA GLY A 46 -0.90 -4.47 1.78
C GLY A 46 -1.00 -3.42 0.68
N TRP A 47 0.14 -2.84 0.34
CA TRP A 47 0.31 -1.80 -0.66
C TRP A 47 1.14 -2.32 -1.81
N LYS A 48 0.62 -2.24 -3.03
CA LYS A 48 1.36 -2.58 -4.24
C LYS A 48 1.68 -1.30 -5.00
N LYS A 49 2.95 -1.07 -5.30
CA LYS A 49 3.35 0.03 -6.19
C LYS A 49 2.74 -0.19 -7.58
N VAL A 50 2.15 0.86 -8.12
CA VAL A 50 1.53 0.90 -9.46
C VAL A 50 2.32 1.85 -10.34
#